data_AF-A0ABD1VQY2-F1
#
_entry.id   AF-A0ABD1VQY2-F1
#
_cell.length_a   1.000
_cell.length_b   1.000
_cell.length_c   1.000
_cell.angle_alpha   90.00
_cell.angle_beta   90.00
_cell.angle_gamma   90.00
#
_symmetry.space_group_name_H-M   'P 1'
#
loop_
_entity.id
_entity.type
_entity.pdbx_description
1 polymer ?
#
loop_
_entity_poly.entity_id
_entity_poly.type
_entity_poly.pdbx_seq_one_letter_code
_entity_poly.pdbx_strand_id
1 'polypeptide(L)'
;MVKTPTSKVESFTRVEPTDRSGTELRYGPYEDRHPYSYSPVIIHFENNNPFAVVEELEREIEISHWGSVQVTERYKLAHAGARHSGIFSRVEYQSRPSISGVSSFKHLLAELPPRVHSVYYRDDIGNISSSRLRTNSRKSELLIEPRYPLFGGWKATFVIGYVVPLQDFLFESDDGSRYLNYTFGCPLSLTVVDKLTIKVVLPEGSKNHSVKTPFMVEQSLETKYSYLDVIGRTVVVLEKKNVVPEHNVPFQVYYNFNPMFMLAEPLMLVSAFFLFFVACIAYLHVDLSIRK
;
A
#
# COMPACT_ATOMS: atom_id res chain seq x y z
N MET A 1 -16.53 -27.14 -13.10
CA MET A 1 -15.14 -27.66 -13.11
C MET A 1 -14.37 -26.93 -12.03
N VAL A 2 -13.65 -27.66 -11.17
CA VAL A 2 -12.82 -27.12 -10.10
C VAL A 2 -11.39 -27.60 -10.32
N LYS A 3 -10.42 -26.69 -10.25
CA LYS A 3 -8.99 -27.01 -10.39
C LYS A 3 -8.30 -26.87 -9.05
N THR A 4 -7.66 -27.94 -8.58
CA THR A 4 -6.87 -27.95 -7.35
C THR A 4 -5.40 -27.61 -7.64
N PRO A 5 -4.68 -27.02 -6.68
CA PRO A 5 -3.25 -26.70 -6.85
C PRO A 5 -2.37 -27.95 -6.93
N THR A 6 -2.80 -29.05 -6.31
CA THR A 6 -2.10 -30.33 -6.34
C THR A 6 -3.06 -31.46 -6.71
N SER A 7 -2.51 -32.59 -7.18
CA SER A 7 -3.28 -33.81 -7.48
C SER A 7 -3.71 -34.56 -6.22
N LYS A 8 -3.23 -34.14 -5.03
CA LYS A 8 -3.54 -34.75 -3.75
C LYS A 8 -4.83 -34.18 -3.18
N VAL A 9 -5.91 -34.90 -3.43
CA VAL A 9 -7.24 -34.63 -2.90
C VAL A 9 -7.57 -35.74 -1.92
N GLU A 10 -7.77 -35.37 -0.66
CA GLU A 10 -8.07 -36.26 0.47
C GLU A 10 -9.53 -36.71 0.44
N SER A 11 -10.46 -35.77 0.24
CA SER A 11 -11.89 -36.06 0.14
C SER A 11 -12.60 -35.01 -0.71
N PHE A 12 -13.70 -35.41 -1.33
CA PHE A 12 -14.59 -34.51 -2.04
C PHE A 12 -16.03 -35.03 -1.98
N THR A 13 -17.01 -34.14 -1.94
CA THR A 13 -18.43 -34.51 -2.01
C THR A 13 -18.72 -35.17 -3.36
N ARG A 14 -19.25 -36.39 -3.36
CA ARG A 14 -19.65 -37.08 -4.59
C ARG A 14 -21.09 -36.71 -4.94
N VAL A 15 -21.28 -36.03 -6.06
CA VAL A 15 -22.59 -35.66 -6.61
C VAL A 15 -22.63 -36.13 -8.06
N GLU A 16 -23.22 -37.30 -8.30
CA GLU A 16 -23.21 -37.93 -9.62
C GLU A 16 -23.95 -37.08 -10.67
N PRO A 17 -23.38 -36.88 -11.87
CA PRO A 17 -22.06 -37.34 -12.32
C PRO A 17 -20.92 -36.48 -11.74
N THR A 18 -19.91 -37.13 -11.16
CA THR A 18 -18.63 -36.50 -10.77
C THR A 18 -17.48 -37.28 -11.39
N ASP A 19 -16.58 -36.57 -12.08
CA ASP A 19 -15.36 -37.15 -12.65
C ASP A 19 -14.11 -36.43 -12.10
N ARG A 20 -13.02 -37.17 -11.92
CA ARG A 20 -11.75 -36.64 -11.43
C ARG A 20 -10.63 -37.04 -12.39
N SER A 21 -9.96 -36.04 -12.93
CA SER A 21 -8.78 -36.21 -13.77
C SER A 21 -7.63 -35.37 -13.23
N GLY A 22 -6.68 -36.01 -12.54
CA GLY A 22 -5.51 -35.34 -11.97
C GLY A 22 -5.88 -34.23 -10.96
N THR A 23 -5.65 -32.97 -11.35
CA THR A 23 -5.97 -31.75 -10.59
C THR A 23 -7.35 -31.19 -10.89
N GLU A 24 -8.09 -31.80 -11.80
CA GLU A 24 -9.41 -31.34 -12.22
C GLU A 24 -10.50 -32.22 -11.62
N LEU A 25 -11.48 -31.59 -10.96
CA LEU A 25 -12.75 -32.20 -10.59
C LEU A 25 -13.87 -31.62 -11.46
N ARG A 26 -14.61 -32.50 -12.13
CA ARG A 26 -15.74 -32.16 -12.99
C ARG A 26 -17.02 -32.64 -12.31
N TYR A 27 -17.98 -31.72 -12.20
CA TYR A 27 -19.28 -31.94 -11.60
C TYR A 27 -20.34 -31.64 -12.66
N GLY A 28 -21.31 -32.53 -12.82
CA GLY A 28 -22.35 -32.42 -13.81
C GLY A 28 -21.93 -32.87 -15.22
N PRO A 29 -22.80 -32.71 -16.22
CA PRO A 29 -24.07 -31.96 -16.18
C PRO A 29 -25.13 -32.60 -15.26
N TYR A 30 -25.97 -31.78 -14.64
CA TYR A 30 -27.11 -32.21 -13.80
C TYR A 30 -28.41 -31.81 -14.48
N GLU A 31 -29.26 -32.78 -14.81
CA GLU A 31 -30.57 -32.57 -15.45
C GLU A 31 -31.69 -32.47 -14.39
N ASP A 32 -32.84 -31.90 -14.76
CA ASP A 32 -34.08 -31.86 -13.97
C ASP A 32 -33.97 -31.30 -12.53
N ARG A 33 -33.23 -30.19 -12.36
CA ARG A 33 -33.13 -29.50 -11.06
C ARG A 33 -34.25 -28.48 -10.86
N HIS A 34 -34.86 -28.50 -9.67
CA HIS A 34 -35.81 -27.45 -9.27
C HIS A 34 -35.16 -26.06 -9.24
N PRO A 35 -35.92 -24.98 -9.53
CA PRO A 35 -35.43 -23.61 -9.38
C PRO A 35 -34.87 -23.37 -7.98
N TYR A 36 -33.72 -22.68 -7.90
CA TYR A 36 -32.99 -22.40 -6.65
C TYR A 36 -32.52 -23.63 -5.86
N SER A 37 -32.40 -24.80 -6.50
CA SER A 37 -31.80 -25.97 -5.84
C SER A 37 -30.34 -25.70 -5.46
N TYR A 38 -29.99 -26.00 -4.21
CA TYR A 38 -28.63 -25.85 -3.69
C TYR A 38 -28.09 -27.21 -3.23
N SER A 39 -26.82 -27.49 -3.54
CA SER A 39 -26.12 -28.67 -3.02
C SER A 39 -24.69 -28.27 -2.69
N PRO A 40 -24.28 -28.32 -1.41
CA PRO A 40 -22.93 -27.94 -1.02
C PRO A 40 -21.92 -28.96 -1.54
N VAL A 41 -20.83 -28.47 -2.11
CA VAL A 41 -19.68 -29.30 -2.51
C VAL A 41 -18.50 -28.89 -1.64
N ILE A 42 -17.95 -29.85 -0.91
CA ILE A 42 -16.80 -29.67 -0.04
C ILE A 42 -15.66 -30.49 -0.63
N ILE A 43 -14.48 -29.87 -0.77
CA ILE A 43 -13.29 -30.50 -1.32
C ILE A 43 -12.14 -30.25 -0.34
N HIS A 44 -11.50 -31.32 0.12
CA HIS A 44 -10.32 -31.30 0.97
C HIS A 44 -9.11 -31.71 0.14
N PHE A 45 -8.15 -30.80 -0.04
CA PHE A 45 -6.97 -30.99 -0.88
C PHE A 45 -5.74 -30.32 -0.26
N GLU A 46 -4.56 -30.79 -0.64
CA GLU A 46 -3.29 -30.20 -0.18
C GLU A 46 -3.03 -28.87 -0.91
N ASN A 47 -2.85 -27.79 -0.14
CA ASN A 47 -2.46 -26.49 -0.64
C ASN A 47 -1.40 -25.85 0.27
N ASN A 48 -0.15 -25.87 -0.18
CA ASN A 48 0.98 -25.31 0.56
C ASN A 48 1.35 -23.90 0.11
N ASN A 49 0.49 -23.23 -0.67
CA ASN A 49 0.75 -21.84 -1.06
C ASN A 49 0.75 -20.94 0.18
N PRO A 50 1.62 -19.92 0.24
CA PRO A 50 1.61 -18.94 1.31
C PRO A 50 0.34 -18.08 1.21
N PHE A 51 -0.41 -17.98 2.30
CA PHE A 51 -1.63 -17.19 2.38
C PHE A 51 -1.34 -15.85 3.04
N ALA A 52 -0.87 -14.90 2.24
CA ALA A 52 -0.56 -13.54 2.67
C ALA A 52 -1.83 -12.67 2.64
N VAL A 53 -2.25 -12.21 3.82
CA VAL A 53 -3.40 -11.30 3.97
C VAL A 53 -2.90 -10.03 4.65
N VAL A 54 -3.17 -8.89 4.02
CA VAL A 54 -2.90 -7.58 4.63
C VAL A 54 -4.16 -7.15 5.37
N GLU A 55 -4.13 -7.24 6.70
CA GLU A 55 -5.28 -6.86 7.54
C GLU A 55 -5.59 -5.36 7.39
N GLU A 56 -4.54 -4.54 7.30
CA GLU A 56 -4.66 -3.09 7.12
C GLU A 56 -3.52 -2.57 6.26
N LEU A 57 -3.88 -1.83 5.21
CA LEU A 57 -2.96 -1.08 4.36
C LEU A 57 -3.33 0.40 4.41
N GLU A 58 -2.46 1.22 4.98
CA GLU A 58 -2.58 2.67 4.91
C GLU A 58 -1.56 3.19 3.90
N ARG A 59 -2.03 3.79 2.81
CA ARG A 59 -1.19 4.42 1.79
C ARG A 59 -1.37 5.92 1.85
N GLU A 60 -0.31 6.64 2.16
CA GLU A 60 -0.24 8.09 2.08
C GLU A 60 0.50 8.50 0.80
N ILE A 61 -0.14 9.35 -0.01
CA ILE A 61 0.40 9.91 -1.26
C ILE A 61 0.47 11.42 -1.07
N GLU A 62 1.68 11.93 -0.89
CA GLU A 62 1.95 13.35 -0.73
C GLU A 62 2.42 13.96 -2.05
N ILE A 63 1.65 14.91 -2.56
CA ILE A 63 1.94 15.62 -3.80
C ILE A 63 2.79 16.85 -3.45
N SER A 64 3.95 17.00 -4.10
CA SER A 64 4.76 18.20 -4.02
C SER A 64 4.93 18.82 -5.40
N HIS A 65 4.41 20.03 -5.59
CA HIS A 65 4.59 20.77 -6.84
C HIS A 65 6.05 21.19 -7.10
N TRP A 66 6.95 21.00 -6.12
CA TRP A 66 8.39 21.14 -6.31
C TRP A 66 9.01 20.02 -7.16
N GLY A 67 8.26 18.97 -7.52
CA GLY A 67 8.64 18.02 -8.57
C GLY A 67 8.51 16.55 -8.23
N SER A 68 7.96 16.19 -7.07
CA SER A 68 7.86 14.80 -6.63
C SER A 68 6.50 14.43 -6.06
N VAL A 69 6.18 13.14 -6.14
CA VAL A 69 5.12 12.51 -5.35
C VAL A 69 5.80 11.51 -4.41
N GLN A 70 5.58 11.69 -3.12
CA GLN A 70 6.10 10.82 -2.08
C GLN A 70 5.01 9.86 -1.64
N VAL A 71 5.31 8.56 -1.67
CA VAL A 71 4.37 7.51 -1.27
C VAL A 71 4.92 6.80 -0.05
N THR A 72 4.08 6.67 0.98
CA THR A 72 4.39 5.95 2.21
C THR A 72 3.28 4.95 2.48
N GLU A 73 3.61 3.67 2.52
CA GLU A 73 2.68 2.57 2.70
C GLU A 73 2.98 1.84 4.01
N ARG A 74 1.98 1.70 4.87
CA ARG A 74 2.06 1.00 6.15
C ARG A 74 1.25 -0.29 6.05
N TYR A 75 1.92 -1.41 6.28
CA TYR A 75 1.36 -2.74 6.13
C TYR A 75 1.21 -3.40 7.49
N LYS A 76 0.03 -3.95 7.78
CA LYS A 76 -0.18 -4.98 8.80
C LYS A 76 -0.44 -6.31 8.10
N LEU A 77 0.63 -7.07 7.88
CA LEU A 77 0.59 -8.34 7.17
C LEU A 77 0.39 -9.50 8.15
N ALA A 78 -0.47 -10.45 7.79
CA ALA A 78 -0.70 -11.69 8.52
C ALA A 78 -0.60 -12.90 7.57
N HIS A 79 -0.10 -14.01 8.09
CA HIS A 79 -0.21 -15.29 7.39
C HIS A 79 -1.53 -15.97 7.79
N ALA A 80 -2.54 -15.93 6.92
CA ALA A 80 -3.89 -16.43 7.21
C ALA A 80 -4.06 -17.95 7.04
N GLY A 81 -3.04 -18.65 6.53
CA GLY A 81 -3.04 -20.12 6.42
C GLY A 81 -3.00 -20.85 7.78
N ALA A 82 -2.83 -22.17 7.72
CA ALA A 82 -2.85 -23.05 8.90
C ALA A 82 -1.89 -22.56 10.01
N ARG A 83 -2.43 -22.35 11.22
CA ARG A 83 -1.67 -21.83 12.35
C ARG A 83 -0.52 -22.75 12.72
N HIS A 84 0.65 -22.17 12.97
CA HIS A 84 1.79 -22.93 13.46
C HIS A 84 1.48 -23.53 14.85
N SER A 85 1.73 -24.82 14.99
CA SER A 85 1.59 -25.56 16.25
C SER A 85 2.93 -26.12 16.70
N GLY A 86 3.22 -26.04 17.99
CA GLY A 86 4.46 -26.53 18.57
C GLY A 86 5.55 -25.47 18.65
N ILE A 87 6.80 -25.90 18.65
CA ILE A 87 7.97 -25.04 18.83
C ILE A 87 8.61 -24.77 17.47
N PHE A 88 8.91 -23.49 17.20
CA PHE A 88 9.71 -23.13 16.03
C PHE A 88 11.19 -23.45 16.27
N SER A 89 11.76 -24.34 15.44
CA SER A 89 13.19 -24.66 15.44
C SER A 89 13.87 -24.05 14.22
N ARG A 90 14.78 -23.08 14.44
CA ARG A 90 15.58 -22.47 13.37
C ARG A 90 16.48 -23.49 12.67
N VAL A 91 17.04 -24.45 13.41
CA VAL A 91 17.90 -25.50 12.85
C VAL A 91 17.12 -26.39 11.89
N GLU A 92 15.90 -26.78 12.25
CA GLU A 92 15.03 -27.57 11.38
C GLU A 92 14.58 -26.79 10.15
N TYR A 93 14.25 -25.50 10.33
CA TYR A 93 13.87 -24.60 9.24
C TYR A 93 14.98 -24.45 8.19
N GLN A 94 16.23 -24.34 8.63
CA GLN A 94 17.39 -24.16 7.76
C GLN A 94 17.90 -25.48 7.17
N SER A 95 17.87 -26.57 7.93
CA SER A 95 18.38 -27.87 7.47
C SER A 95 17.40 -28.60 6.54
N ARG A 96 16.09 -28.37 6.67
CA ARG A 96 15.05 -29.04 5.86
C ARG A 96 14.01 -28.07 5.27
N PRO A 97 14.40 -27.09 4.44
CA PRO A 97 13.49 -26.05 3.98
C PRO A 97 12.29 -26.57 3.17
N SER A 98 12.46 -27.69 2.47
CA SER A 98 11.42 -28.34 1.66
C SER A 98 10.38 -29.11 2.47
N ILE A 99 10.54 -29.21 3.79
CA ILE A 99 9.64 -29.93 4.68
C ILE A 99 9.07 -28.98 5.73
N SER A 100 9.93 -28.25 6.45
CA SER A 100 9.53 -27.44 7.60
C SER A 100 9.13 -26.00 7.24
N GLY A 101 9.36 -25.56 6.00
CA GLY A 101 9.18 -24.16 5.59
C GLY A 101 8.40 -23.97 4.29
N VAL A 102 7.67 -25.00 3.83
CA VAL A 102 6.99 -24.99 2.52
C VAL A 102 5.87 -23.95 2.49
N SER A 103 5.07 -23.90 3.55
CA SER A 103 3.92 -23.00 3.63
C SER A 103 4.26 -21.59 4.12
N SER A 104 5.48 -21.36 4.65
CA SER A 104 5.88 -20.03 5.13
C SER A 104 6.41 -19.16 3.99
N PHE A 105 6.07 -17.88 3.95
CA PHE A 105 6.69 -16.97 2.99
C PHE A 105 7.99 -16.37 3.55
N LYS A 106 9.05 -16.47 2.74
CA LYS A 106 10.39 -15.93 3.00
C LYS A 106 10.59 -14.56 2.37
N HIS A 107 10.00 -14.36 1.20
CA HIS A 107 10.10 -13.16 0.41
C HIS A 107 8.71 -12.72 -0.01
N LEU A 108 8.50 -11.42 -0.12
CA LEU A 108 7.31 -10.82 -0.71
C LEU A 108 7.75 -9.93 -1.86
N LEU A 109 7.01 -9.98 -2.96
CA LEU A 109 7.28 -9.14 -4.12
C LEU A 109 6.27 -7.99 -4.15
N ALA A 110 6.77 -6.76 -4.09
CA ALA A 110 6.01 -5.56 -4.34
C ALA A 110 6.29 -5.05 -5.76
N GLU A 111 5.23 -4.85 -6.54
CA GLU A 111 5.28 -4.20 -7.85
C GLU A 111 5.05 -2.70 -7.66
N LEU A 112 6.13 -1.94 -7.78
CA LEU A 112 6.13 -0.49 -7.67
C LEU A 112 6.10 0.18 -9.05
N PRO A 113 5.74 1.47 -9.13
CA PRO A 113 5.77 2.19 -10.39
C PRO A 113 7.19 2.29 -11.00
N PRO A 114 7.32 2.68 -12.28
CA PRO A 114 8.63 2.92 -12.88
C PRO A 114 9.31 4.15 -12.26
N ARG A 115 10.63 4.25 -12.43
CA ARG A 115 11.46 5.40 -11.98
C ARG A 115 11.34 5.77 -10.50
N VAL A 116 11.03 4.79 -9.65
CA VAL A 116 11.09 4.96 -8.20
C VAL A 116 12.52 5.26 -7.77
N HIS A 117 12.67 6.16 -6.80
CA HIS A 117 13.94 6.47 -6.16
C HIS A 117 13.71 6.70 -4.66
N SER A 118 14.81 6.74 -3.90
CA SER A 118 14.78 6.92 -2.44
C SER A 118 13.87 5.91 -1.72
N VAL A 119 13.90 4.66 -2.19
CA VAL A 119 13.10 3.57 -1.62
C VAL A 119 13.66 3.18 -0.25
N TYR A 120 12.80 3.10 0.75
CA TYR A 120 13.15 2.61 2.08
C TYR A 120 12.16 1.54 2.54
N TYR A 121 12.68 0.58 3.30
CA TYR A 121 11.93 -0.50 3.90
C TYR A 121 12.32 -0.63 5.37
N ARG A 122 11.36 -0.37 6.26
CA ARG A 122 11.60 -0.29 7.70
C ARG A 122 10.43 -0.87 8.48
N ASP A 123 10.68 -1.24 9.72
CA ASP A 123 9.63 -1.52 10.69
C ASP A 123 9.67 -0.50 11.84
N ASP A 124 8.88 -0.76 12.88
CA ASP A 124 8.78 0.14 14.04
C ASP A 124 10.08 0.22 14.84
N ILE A 125 10.96 -0.78 14.73
CA ILE A 125 12.25 -0.82 15.44
C ILE A 125 13.44 -0.39 14.59
N GLY A 126 13.23 -0.09 13.29
CA GLY A 126 14.23 0.54 12.44
C GLY A 126 14.33 -0.05 11.04
N ASN A 127 15.47 0.17 10.40
CA ASN A 127 15.68 -0.25 9.02
C ASN A 127 15.75 -1.79 8.89
N ILE A 128 15.24 -2.31 7.77
CA ILE A 128 15.41 -3.72 7.39
C ILE A 128 16.25 -3.76 6.11
N SER A 129 17.48 -4.26 6.22
CA SER A 129 18.44 -4.30 5.09
C SER A 129 18.19 -5.43 4.10
N SER A 130 17.36 -6.41 4.44
CA SER A 130 17.03 -7.56 3.60
C SER A 130 15.95 -7.21 2.57
N SER A 131 16.33 -6.38 1.59
CA SER A 131 15.50 -6.02 0.43
C SER A 131 16.34 -5.92 -0.84
N ARG A 132 15.72 -6.15 -1.99
CA ARG A 132 16.35 -6.06 -3.32
C ARG A 132 15.41 -5.32 -4.27
N LEU A 133 15.87 -4.19 -4.79
CA LEU A 133 15.14 -3.40 -5.77
C LEU A 133 15.68 -3.67 -7.17
N ARG A 134 14.79 -3.99 -8.10
CA ARG A 134 15.08 -4.10 -9.52
C ARG A 134 14.21 -3.11 -10.28
N THR A 135 14.82 -2.08 -10.85
CA THR A 135 14.11 -1.07 -11.64
C THR A 135 14.06 -1.48 -13.11
N ASN A 136 12.89 -1.39 -13.73
CA ASN A 136 12.69 -1.55 -15.16
C ASN A 136 11.97 -0.32 -15.74
N SER A 137 11.97 -0.15 -17.06
CA SER A 137 11.36 1.01 -17.73
C SER A 137 9.85 1.09 -17.54
N ARG A 138 9.18 -0.07 -17.36
CA ARG A 138 7.72 -0.15 -17.19
C ARG A 138 7.26 -0.24 -15.74
N LYS A 139 8.04 -0.89 -14.88
CA LYS A 139 7.72 -1.14 -13.47
C LYS A 139 8.99 -1.36 -12.67
N SER A 140 8.91 -1.25 -11.35
CA SER A 140 10.01 -1.58 -10.45
C SER A 140 9.58 -2.71 -9.52
N GLU A 141 10.45 -3.67 -9.32
CA GLU A 141 10.19 -4.86 -8.50
C GLU A 141 10.99 -4.75 -7.21
N LEU A 142 10.31 -4.68 -6.07
CA LEU A 142 10.94 -4.67 -4.76
C LEU A 142 10.67 -6.02 -4.09
N LEU A 143 11.72 -6.84 -4.00
CA LEU A 143 11.69 -8.08 -3.23
C LEU A 143 12.08 -7.75 -1.78
N ILE A 144 11.16 -7.94 -0.85
CA ILE A 144 11.40 -7.73 0.59
C ILE A 144 11.45 -9.04 1.34
N GLU A 145 12.29 -9.09 2.37
CA GLU A 145 12.37 -10.20 3.30
C GLU A 145 12.04 -9.67 4.71
N PRO A 146 10.97 -10.14 5.34
CA PRO A 146 10.68 -9.83 6.75
C PRO A 146 11.81 -10.33 7.67
N ARG A 147 11.94 -9.74 8.87
CA ARG A 147 13.00 -10.11 9.84
C ARG A 147 12.97 -11.59 10.27
N TYR A 148 11.82 -12.22 10.15
CA TYR A 148 11.61 -13.63 10.45
C TYR A 148 10.64 -14.23 9.44
N PRO A 149 10.74 -15.55 9.16
CA PRO A 149 9.79 -16.22 8.28
C PRO A 149 8.40 -16.15 8.88
N LEU A 150 7.39 -15.89 8.07
CA LEU A 150 6.01 -15.81 8.54
C LEU A 150 5.33 -17.17 8.35
N PHE A 151 5.06 -17.82 9.49
CA PHE A 151 4.22 -19.01 9.56
C PHE A 151 2.77 -18.62 9.83
N GLY A 152 1.84 -19.56 9.62
CA GLY A 152 0.42 -19.28 9.85
C GLY A 152 0.12 -18.77 11.26
N GLY A 153 -0.66 -17.69 11.31
CA GLY A 153 -0.99 -16.95 12.51
C GLY A 153 0.03 -15.87 12.90
N TRP A 154 1.23 -15.86 12.32
CA TRP A 154 2.22 -14.80 12.58
C TRP A 154 1.89 -13.55 11.79
N LYS A 155 2.27 -12.39 12.34
CA LYS A 155 2.00 -11.07 11.78
C LYS A 155 3.28 -10.26 11.71
N ALA A 156 3.43 -9.45 10.67
CA ALA A 156 4.51 -8.48 10.55
C ALA A 156 3.93 -7.11 10.21
N THR A 157 4.45 -6.08 10.87
CA THR A 157 4.14 -4.68 10.55
C THR A 157 5.38 -4.03 9.98
N PHE A 158 5.24 -3.37 8.84
CA PHE A 158 6.35 -2.70 8.18
C PHE A 158 5.85 -1.53 7.32
N VAL A 159 6.79 -0.67 6.95
CA VAL A 159 6.57 0.51 6.13
C VAL A 159 7.47 0.44 4.91
N ILE A 160 6.86 0.63 3.73
CA ILE A 160 7.57 0.84 2.47
C ILE A 160 7.32 2.29 2.08
N GLY A 161 8.37 3.03 1.77
CA GLY A 161 8.21 4.35 1.18
C GLY A 161 9.15 4.57 0.02
N TYR A 162 8.71 5.39 -0.92
CA TYR A 162 9.44 5.66 -2.15
C TYR A 162 8.97 6.98 -2.75
N VAL A 163 9.79 7.54 -3.63
CA VAL A 163 9.49 8.78 -4.35
C VAL A 163 9.40 8.49 -5.83
N VAL A 164 8.42 9.11 -6.49
CA VAL A 164 8.25 9.08 -7.94
C VAL A 164 8.21 10.50 -8.51
N PRO A 165 8.64 10.72 -9.77
CA PRO A 165 8.57 12.03 -10.41
C PRO A 165 7.12 12.50 -10.59
N LEU A 166 6.86 13.78 -10.32
CA LEU A 166 5.51 14.35 -10.39
C LEU A 166 4.87 14.21 -11.78
N GLN A 167 5.65 14.44 -12.83
CA GLN A 167 5.21 14.45 -14.23
C GLN A 167 4.57 13.13 -14.73
N ASP A 168 4.79 12.02 -14.03
CA ASP A 168 4.22 10.72 -14.43
C ASP A 168 2.80 10.50 -13.88
N PHE A 169 2.45 11.21 -12.80
CA PHE A 169 1.23 10.94 -12.03
C PHE A 169 0.34 12.17 -11.90
N LEU A 170 0.87 13.38 -12.13
CA LEU A 170 0.10 14.61 -12.12
C LEU A 170 -0.12 15.12 -13.54
N PHE A 171 -1.38 15.34 -13.87
CA PHE A 171 -1.82 15.80 -15.19
C PHE A 171 -2.72 17.03 -15.07
N GLU A 172 -2.89 17.74 -16.17
CA GLU A 172 -3.78 18.88 -16.28
C GLU A 172 -5.00 18.50 -17.12
N SER A 173 -6.18 18.94 -16.69
CA SER A 173 -7.46 18.78 -17.39
C SER A 173 -7.70 19.99 -18.29
N ASP A 174 -8.57 19.83 -19.29
CA ASP A 174 -8.92 20.91 -20.24
C ASP A 174 -9.49 22.16 -19.53
N ASP A 175 -10.13 21.97 -18.38
CA ASP A 175 -10.69 23.03 -17.53
C ASP A 175 -9.63 23.79 -16.69
N GLY A 176 -8.34 23.47 -16.85
CA GLY A 176 -7.23 24.03 -16.07
C GLY A 176 -7.09 23.48 -14.64
N SER A 177 -7.89 22.46 -14.28
CA SER A 177 -7.74 21.72 -13.03
C SER A 177 -6.62 20.69 -13.13
N ARG A 178 -5.94 20.41 -12.01
CA ARG A 178 -4.90 19.38 -11.94
C ARG A 178 -5.49 18.12 -11.35
N TYR A 179 -5.01 16.97 -11.78
CA TYR A 179 -5.42 15.69 -11.19
C TYR A 179 -4.26 14.73 -11.01
N LEU A 180 -4.25 14.09 -9.84
CA LEU A 180 -3.42 12.92 -9.58
C LEU A 180 -4.09 11.71 -10.22
N ASN A 181 -3.35 10.91 -10.98
CA ASN A 181 -3.77 9.61 -11.47
C ASN A 181 -2.86 8.53 -10.89
N TYR A 182 -3.39 7.69 -10.00
CA TYR A 182 -2.60 6.68 -9.28
C TYR A 182 -3.35 5.35 -9.16
N THR A 183 -2.65 4.25 -8.91
CA THR A 183 -3.26 2.92 -8.77
C THR A 183 -3.88 2.73 -7.39
N PHE A 184 -5.12 2.25 -7.32
CA PHE A 184 -5.83 2.11 -6.04
C PHE A 184 -5.31 0.95 -5.19
N GLY A 185 -5.24 -0.28 -5.72
CA GLY A 185 -5.02 -1.46 -4.87
C GLY A 185 -3.58 -1.72 -4.40
N CYS A 186 -3.34 -2.93 -3.88
CA CYS A 186 -2.11 -3.34 -3.21
C CYS A 186 -0.99 -3.66 -4.22
N PRO A 187 0.27 -3.20 -4.00
CA PRO A 187 1.38 -3.52 -4.88
C PRO A 187 1.97 -4.90 -4.56
N LEU A 188 1.66 -5.50 -3.40
CA LEU A 188 2.13 -6.84 -3.04
C LEU A 188 1.42 -7.90 -3.89
N SER A 189 2.23 -8.70 -4.60
CA SER A 189 1.73 -9.80 -5.42
C SER A 189 1.07 -10.88 -4.57
N LEU A 190 0.00 -11.48 -5.08
CA LEU A 190 -0.72 -12.60 -4.46
C LEU A 190 -1.23 -12.30 -3.04
N THR A 191 -1.61 -11.04 -2.78
CA THR A 191 -2.18 -10.63 -1.50
C THR A 191 -3.62 -10.16 -1.67
N VAL A 192 -4.39 -10.32 -0.59
CA VAL A 192 -5.69 -9.68 -0.42
C VAL A 192 -5.60 -8.72 0.76
N VAL A 193 -6.38 -7.64 0.71
CA VAL A 193 -6.38 -6.61 1.75
C VAL A 193 -7.76 -6.50 2.37
N ASP A 194 -7.86 -6.62 3.69
CA ASP A 194 -9.13 -6.52 4.41
C ASP A 194 -9.62 -5.08 4.49
N LYS A 195 -8.73 -4.15 4.89
CA LYS A 195 -8.98 -2.70 4.89
C LYS A 195 -7.86 -1.94 4.19
N LEU A 196 -8.21 -1.18 3.15
CA LEU A 196 -7.32 -0.25 2.46
C LEU A 196 -7.79 1.18 2.69
N THR A 197 -6.92 2.01 3.24
CA THR A 197 -7.11 3.45 3.41
C THR A 197 -6.06 4.19 2.58
N ILE A 198 -6.51 4.98 1.61
CA ILE A 198 -5.64 5.83 0.79
C ILE A 198 -5.83 7.29 1.22
N LYS A 199 -4.74 7.95 1.58
CA LYS A 199 -4.70 9.35 1.97
C LYS A 199 -3.93 10.14 0.93
N VAL A 200 -4.62 10.96 0.15
CA VAL A 200 -3.99 11.87 -0.82
C VAL A 200 -3.82 13.23 -0.17
N VAL A 201 -2.57 13.57 0.17
CA VAL A 201 -2.21 14.87 0.76
C VAL A 201 -2.01 15.86 -0.38
N LEU A 202 -2.94 16.81 -0.49
CA LEU A 202 -2.89 17.87 -1.48
C LEU A 202 -1.99 19.01 -1.03
N PRO A 203 -1.35 19.73 -1.96
CA PRO A 203 -0.52 20.90 -1.65
C PRO A 203 -1.33 22.00 -0.95
N GLU A 204 -0.67 22.78 -0.09
CA GLU A 204 -1.32 23.87 0.63
C GLU A 204 -1.95 24.88 -0.34
N GLY A 205 -3.16 25.36 -0.04
CA GLY A 205 -3.89 26.29 -0.92
C GLY A 205 -4.65 25.62 -2.08
N SER A 206 -4.68 24.29 -2.14
CA SER A 206 -5.54 23.55 -3.08
C SER A 206 -7.03 23.75 -2.77
N LYS A 207 -7.84 23.96 -3.82
CA LYS A 207 -9.29 24.21 -3.74
C LYS A 207 -10.07 23.26 -4.65
N ASN A 208 -11.38 23.14 -4.42
CA ASN A 208 -12.33 22.39 -5.27
C ASN A 208 -11.85 20.96 -5.58
N HIS A 209 -11.58 20.17 -4.54
CA HIS A 209 -11.15 18.79 -4.75
C HIS A 209 -12.34 17.90 -5.15
N SER A 210 -12.10 16.95 -6.05
CA SER A 210 -13.09 15.93 -6.38
C SER A 210 -12.40 14.60 -6.70
N VAL A 211 -13.08 13.50 -6.41
CA VAL A 211 -12.53 12.15 -6.54
C VAL A 211 -13.31 11.37 -7.58
N LYS A 212 -12.59 10.78 -8.53
CA LYS A 212 -13.14 9.85 -9.52
C LYS A 212 -12.55 8.47 -9.31
N THR A 213 -13.40 7.55 -8.90
CA THR A 213 -13.06 6.15 -8.64
C THR A 213 -13.98 5.24 -9.45
N PRO A 214 -13.50 4.08 -9.94
CA PRO A 214 -14.30 3.16 -10.75
C PRO A 214 -15.28 2.30 -9.94
N PHE A 215 -15.23 2.39 -8.62
CA PHE A 215 -16.08 1.63 -7.69
C PHE A 215 -16.40 2.48 -6.46
N MET A 216 -17.39 2.04 -5.68
CA MET A 216 -17.79 2.71 -4.45
C MET A 216 -16.69 2.65 -3.39
N VAL A 217 -16.37 3.81 -2.82
CA VAL A 217 -15.42 4.00 -1.71
C VAL A 217 -16.04 4.96 -0.69
N GLU A 218 -15.72 4.76 0.59
CA GLU A 218 -16.05 5.74 1.62
C GLU A 218 -15.04 6.90 1.52
N GLN A 219 -15.53 8.14 1.54
CA GLN A 219 -14.71 9.33 1.39
C GLN A 219 -14.81 10.19 2.64
N SER A 220 -13.67 10.67 3.13
CA SER A 220 -13.60 11.66 4.21
C SER A 220 -12.48 12.66 3.96
N LEU A 221 -12.51 13.77 4.70
CA LEU A 221 -11.52 14.83 4.62
C LEU A 221 -10.82 14.98 5.95
N GLU A 222 -9.51 15.09 5.89
CA GLU A 222 -8.63 15.37 7.03
C GLU A 222 -7.76 16.59 6.74
N THR A 223 -7.14 17.14 7.77
CA THR A 223 -6.15 18.22 7.64
C THR A 223 -4.84 17.75 8.25
N LYS A 224 -3.75 17.89 7.50
CA LYS A 224 -2.40 17.52 7.93
C LYS A 224 -1.50 18.76 7.92
N TYR A 225 -0.65 18.86 8.92
CA TYR A 225 0.39 19.87 9.00
C TYR A 225 1.75 19.20 8.79
N SER A 226 2.52 19.73 7.85
CA SER A 226 3.88 19.31 7.52
C SER A 226 4.85 20.49 7.72
N TYR A 227 6.09 20.30 7.31
CA TYR A 227 7.09 21.36 7.34
C TYR A 227 6.70 22.52 6.42
N LEU A 228 6.90 23.74 6.92
CA LEU A 228 6.63 24.99 6.20
C LEU A 228 5.16 25.27 5.86
N ASP A 229 4.23 24.51 6.44
CA ASP A 229 2.80 24.75 6.25
C ASP A 229 2.29 25.82 7.23
N VAL A 230 1.42 26.73 6.75
CA VAL A 230 0.83 27.80 7.59
C VAL A 230 -0.62 27.51 7.94
N ILE A 231 -1.43 27.15 6.95
CA ILE A 231 -2.88 26.90 7.07
C ILE A 231 -3.16 25.40 7.26
N GLY A 232 -2.30 24.56 6.68
CA GLY A 232 -2.43 23.10 6.66
C GLY A 232 -2.88 22.57 5.30
N ARG A 233 -2.53 21.31 5.05
CA ARG A 233 -2.81 20.60 3.79
C ARG A 233 -4.11 19.82 3.91
N THR A 234 -4.92 19.88 2.85
CA THR A 234 -6.13 19.06 2.74
C THR A 234 -5.75 17.63 2.38
N VAL A 235 -6.24 16.67 3.15
CA VAL A 235 -6.04 15.24 2.90
C VAL A 235 -7.36 14.62 2.49
N VAL A 236 -7.39 14.07 1.28
CA VAL A 236 -8.53 13.31 0.77
C VAL A 236 -8.34 11.85 1.15
N VAL A 237 -9.22 11.33 1.99
CA VAL A 237 -9.16 9.97 2.52
C VAL A 237 -10.18 9.09 1.82
N LEU A 238 -9.72 7.97 1.27
CA LEU A 238 -10.53 6.97 0.58
C LEU A 238 -10.40 5.65 1.32
N GLU A 239 -11.51 5.11 1.83
CA GLU A 239 -11.53 3.81 2.50
C GLU A 239 -12.29 2.77 1.68
N LYS A 240 -11.74 1.55 1.60
CA LYS A 240 -12.38 0.39 1.00
C LYS A 240 -12.03 -0.88 1.76
N LYS A 241 -13.04 -1.74 1.93
CA LYS A 241 -12.88 -3.09 2.50
C LYS A 241 -12.84 -4.16 1.40
N ASN A 242 -12.21 -5.29 1.68
CA ASN A 242 -12.11 -6.46 0.80
C ASN A 242 -11.52 -6.13 -0.58
N VAL A 243 -10.28 -5.64 -0.59
CA VAL A 243 -9.57 -5.28 -1.82
C VAL A 243 -8.80 -6.48 -2.34
N VAL A 244 -9.24 -6.98 -3.49
CA VAL A 244 -8.57 -8.01 -4.30
C VAL A 244 -7.67 -7.41 -5.39
N PRO A 245 -6.73 -8.18 -5.98
CA PRO A 245 -5.83 -7.70 -7.04
C PRO A 245 -6.53 -7.07 -8.25
N GLU A 246 -7.77 -7.46 -8.57
CA GLU A 246 -8.56 -6.90 -9.66
C GLU A 246 -8.94 -5.42 -9.42
N HIS A 247 -8.84 -4.93 -8.19
CA HIS A 247 -8.99 -3.51 -7.86
C HIS A 247 -7.71 -2.69 -8.08
N ASN A 248 -6.64 -3.27 -8.65
CA ASN A 248 -5.44 -2.55 -9.08
C ASN A 248 -5.72 -1.75 -10.36
N VAL A 249 -6.66 -0.81 -10.27
CA VAL A 249 -7.10 0.09 -11.34
C VAL A 249 -6.80 1.54 -10.96
N PRO A 250 -6.63 2.44 -11.94
CA PRO A 250 -6.36 3.84 -11.68
C PRO A 250 -7.56 4.53 -11.01
N PHE A 251 -7.26 5.43 -10.08
CA PHE A 251 -8.19 6.42 -9.52
C PHE A 251 -7.63 7.82 -9.70
N GLN A 252 -8.52 8.82 -9.72
CA GLN A 252 -8.16 10.20 -9.98
C GLN A 252 -8.64 11.12 -8.86
N VAL A 253 -7.79 12.07 -8.44
CA VAL A 253 -8.12 13.14 -7.50
C VAL A 253 -7.83 14.47 -8.16
N TYR A 254 -8.88 15.22 -8.46
CA TYR A 254 -8.83 16.55 -9.06
C TYR A 254 -8.72 17.62 -8.00
N TYR A 255 -8.04 18.72 -8.30
CA TYR A 255 -7.95 19.91 -7.47
C TYR A 255 -7.50 21.12 -8.29
N ASN A 256 -7.83 22.32 -7.80
CA ASN A 256 -7.36 23.59 -8.36
C ASN A 256 -6.25 24.15 -7.49
N PHE A 257 -5.14 24.56 -8.11
CA PHE A 257 -3.98 25.12 -7.41
C PHE A 257 -3.44 26.32 -8.15
N ASN A 258 -3.29 27.44 -7.46
CA ASN A 258 -2.65 28.64 -8.02
C ASN A 258 -1.13 28.57 -7.75
N PRO A 259 -0.27 28.54 -8.79
CA PRO A 259 1.18 28.46 -8.64
C PRO A 259 1.80 29.55 -7.75
N MET A 260 1.16 30.72 -7.61
CA MET A 260 1.64 31.79 -6.74
C MET A 260 1.76 31.35 -5.27
N PHE A 261 0.95 30.37 -4.82
CA PHE A 261 1.06 29.85 -3.45
C PHE A 261 2.38 29.12 -3.19
N MET A 262 3.09 28.64 -4.22
CA MET A 262 4.43 28.04 -4.03
C MET A 262 5.46 29.05 -3.52
N LEU A 263 5.25 30.35 -3.74
CA LEU A 263 6.15 31.40 -3.25
C LEU A 263 5.98 31.65 -1.75
N ALA A 264 4.90 31.15 -1.12
CA ALA A 264 4.67 31.34 0.30
C ALA A 264 5.75 30.67 1.16
N GLU A 265 6.14 29.43 0.84
CA GLU A 265 7.13 28.68 1.64
C GLU A 265 8.51 29.37 1.64
N PRO A 266 9.09 29.77 0.47
CA PRO A 266 10.35 30.52 0.46
C PRO A 266 10.24 31.90 1.12
N LEU A 267 9.14 32.64 0.89
CA LEU A 267 8.96 33.96 1.50
C LEU A 267 8.84 33.88 3.03
N MET A 268 8.25 32.80 3.56
CA MET A 268 8.18 32.57 4.99
C MET A 268 9.59 32.41 5.60
N LEU A 269 10.47 31.64 4.96
CA LEU A 269 11.87 31.49 5.40
C LEU A 269 12.62 32.82 5.31
N VAL A 270 12.51 33.53 4.19
CA VAL A 270 13.13 34.85 4.01
C VAL A 270 12.66 35.82 5.09
N SER A 271 11.36 35.83 5.40
CA SER A 271 10.79 36.70 6.44
C SER A 271 11.32 36.34 7.83
N ALA A 272 11.44 35.05 8.15
CA ALA A 272 11.98 34.61 9.44
C ALA A 272 13.44 35.05 9.64
N PHE A 273 14.31 34.85 8.64
CA PHE A 273 15.69 35.31 8.70
C PHE A 273 15.80 36.83 8.73
N PHE A 274 14.97 37.52 7.93
CA PHE A 274 14.93 38.98 7.92
C PHE A 274 14.57 39.55 9.30
N LEU A 275 13.51 39.02 9.94
CA LEU A 275 13.10 39.44 11.28
C LEU A 275 14.17 39.14 12.33
N PHE A 276 14.89 38.02 12.21
CA PHE A 276 16.02 37.73 13.08
C PHE A 276 17.12 38.80 13.00
N PHE A 277 17.53 39.19 11.78
CA PHE A 277 18.53 40.25 11.61
C PHE A 277 18.02 41.62 12.08
N VAL A 278 16.75 41.95 11.84
CA VAL A 278 16.13 43.18 12.36
C VAL A 278 16.15 43.19 13.88
N ALA A 279 15.85 42.07 14.54
CA ALA A 279 15.91 41.96 16.00
C ALA A 279 17.34 42.14 16.53
N CYS A 280 18.34 41.57 15.87
CA CYS A 280 19.76 41.79 16.21
C CYS A 280 20.16 43.26 16.07
N ILE A 281 19.75 43.93 14.98
CA ILE A 281 20.01 45.36 14.78
C ILE A 281 19.34 46.18 15.89
N ALA A 282 18.06 45.90 16.18
CA ALA A 282 17.34 46.59 17.25
C ALA A 282 18.04 46.40 18.60
N TYR A 283 18.43 45.18 18.95
CA TYR A 283 19.16 44.89 20.19
C TYR A 283 20.47 45.69 20.30
N LEU A 284 21.23 45.82 19.21
CA LEU A 284 22.47 46.61 19.20
C LEU A 284 22.25 48.12 19.37
N HIS A 285 21.06 48.62 19.03
CA HIS A 285 20.72 50.05 19.15
C HIS A 285 19.96 50.38 20.44
N VAL A 286 19.57 49.38 21.23
CA VAL A 286 18.95 49.60 22.54
C VAL A 286 20.04 49.77 23.59
N ASP A 287 20.18 50.99 24.09
CA ASP A 287 21.05 51.28 25.24
C ASP A 287 20.37 50.81 26.53
N LEU A 288 20.89 49.73 27.11
CA LEU A 288 20.43 49.14 28.37
C LEU A 288 21.22 49.66 29.59
N SER A 289 22.02 50.71 29.45
CA SER A 289 22.82 51.25 30.56
C SER A 289 21.96 51.95 31.61
N ILE A 290 22.14 51.58 32.89
CA ILE A 290 21.39 52.14 34.03
C ILE A 290 21.95 53.50 34.46
N ARG A 291 23.20 53.82 34.10
CA ARG A 291 23.81 55.12 34.34
C ARG A 291 24.76 55.45 33.18
N LYS A 292 24.56 56.62 32.59
CA LYS A 292 25.44 57.19 31.56
C LYS A 292 26.74 57.72 32.16
#